data_AF-A0A1X7LNY8-F1
#
_entry.id   AF-A0A1X7LNY8-F1
#
_cell.length_a   1.000
_cell.length_b   1.000
_cell.length_c   1.000
_cell.angle_alpha   90.00
_cell.angle_beta   90.00
_cell.angle_gamma   90.00
#
_symmetry.space_group_name_H-M   'P 1'
#
loop_
_entity.id
_entity.type
_entity.pdbx_description
1 polymer ?
#
loop_
_entity_poly.entity_id
_entity_poly.type
_entity_poly.pdbx_seq_one_letter_code
_entity_poly.pdbx_strand_id
1 'polypeptide(L)'
;MKNRPASVKIVYWMQWIGLSFYGVLILLFGSFFISGGSVWESFKDGLLGNALGIRAQEFNAEHFGMLVGRMFIPICLLLISLWSIKKYMFKTLLAAIIIHILFSIAQPLKLLLLVVTLILVLLKSSRNDLQEIYSYRHETST
;
A
#
# COMPACT_ATOMS: atom_id res chain seq x y z
N MET A 1 20.59 -1.99 -4.84
CA MET A 1 20.16 -0.86 -3.97
C MET A 1 21.32 -0.05 -3.36
N LYS A 2 22.58 -0.50 -3.42
CA LYS A 2 23.70 0.07 -2.64
C LYS A 2 23.89 1.59 -2.85
N ASN A 3 23.71 2.10 -4.08
CA ASN A 3 24.01 3.50 -4.44
C ASN A 3 22.80 4.46 -4.45
N ARG A 4 21.60 4.00 -4.06
CA ARG A 4 20.41 4.89 -4.04
C ARG A 4 20.45 5.85 -2.86
N PRO A 5 19.90 7.07 -3.01
CA PRO A 5 19.75 7.99 -1.89
C PRO A 5 18.85 7.41 -0.80
N ALA A 6 19.09 7.82 0.44
CA ALA A 6 18.38 7.29 1.61
C ALA A 6 16.86 7.45 1.48
N SER A 7 16.39 8.57 0.93
CA SER A 7 14.98 8.85 0.68
C SER A 7 14.29 7.79 -0.20
N VAL A 8 14.92 7.38 -1.31
CA VAL A 8 14.36 6.35 -2.21
C VAL A 8 14.35 4.98 -1.52
N LYS A 9 15.37 4.68 -0.71
CA LYS A 9 15.41 3.44 0.10
C LYS A 9 14.29 3.42 1.14
N ILE A 10 14.06 4.54 1.83
CA ILE A 10 12.99 4.69 2.83
C ILE A 10 11.64 4.50 2.15
N VAL A 11 11.38 5.21 1.05
CA VAL A 11 10.14 5.07 0.28
C VAL A 11 9.94 3.62 -0.15
N TYR A 12 10.96 2.97 -0.70
CA TYR A 12 10.88 1.57 -1.10
C TYR A 12 10.47 0.64 0.05
N TRP A 13 11.08 0.81 1.23
CA TRP A 13 10.74 0.03 2.41
C TRP A 13 9.35 0.35 2.96
N MET A 14 8.95 1.61 3.01
CA MET A 14 7.60 2.01 3.42
C MET A 14 6.53 1.34 2.54
N GLN A 15 6.76 1.27 1.23
CA GLN A 15 5.86 0.64 0.27
C GLN A 15 5.77 -0.89 0.50
N TRP A 16 6.90 -1.55 0.79
CA TRP A 16 6.91 -2.97 1.15
C TRP A 16 6.20 -3.26 2.46
N ILE A 17 6.44 -2.45 3.51
CA ILE A 17 5.75 -2.59 4.79
C ILE A 17 4.23 -2.45 4.59
N GLY A 18 3.81 -1.45 3.79
CA GLY A 18 2.41 -1.28 3.42
C GLY A 18 1.83 -2.50 2.69
N LEU A 19 2.58 -3.10 1.77
CA LEU A 19 2.14 -4.30 1.05
C LEU A 19 2.02 -5.52 1.99
N SER A 20 3.01 -5.72 2.87
CA SER A 20 2.98 -6.78 3.88
C SER A 20 1.80 -6.63 4.84
N PHE A 21 1.47 -5.40 5.23
CA PHE A 21 0.30 -5.11 6.07
C PHE A 21 -1.00 -5.58 5.41
N TYR A 22 -1.19 -5.31 4.12
CA TYR A 22 -2.35 -5.83 3.39
C TYR A 22 -2.36 -7.37 3.32
N GLY A 23 -1.21 -8.01 3.16
CA GLY A 23 -1.10 -9.47 3.24
C GLY A 23 -1.58 -10.02 4.58
N VAL A 24 -1.15 -9.41 5.69
CA VAL A 24 -1.61 -9.77 7.04
C VAL A 24 -3.10 -9.54 7.20
N LEU A 25 -3.67 -8.44 6.69
CA LEU A 25 -5.11 -8.18 6.75
C LEU A 25 -5.93 -9.22 5.98
N ILE A 26 -5.48 -9.63 4.79
CA ILE A 26 -6.16 -10.67 4.00
C ILE A 26 -6.16 -11.99 4.77
N LEU A 27 -5.02 -12.38 5.36
CA LEU A 27 -4.92 -13.58 6.18
C LEU A 27 -5.80 -13.48 7.44
N LEU A 28 -5.84 -12.31 8.07
CA LEU A 28 -6.69 -12.06 9.23
C LEU A 28 -8.17 -12.22 8.88
N PHE A 29 -8.65 -11.56 7.82
CA PHE A 29 -10.04 -11.71 7.40
C PHE A 29 -10.35 -13.14 6.92
N GLY A 30 -9.38 -13.82 6.31
CA GLY A 30 -9.50 -15.24 5.96
C GLY A 30 -9.62 -16.14 7.19
N SER A 31 -8.98 -15.79 8.30
CA SER A 31 -9.09 -16.54 9.55
C SER A 31 -10.45 -16.37 10.24
N PHE A 32 -11.30 -15.42 9.82
CA PHE A 32 -12.61 -15.21 10.44
C PHE A 32 -13.59 -16.35 10.18
N PHE A 33 -13.36 -17.15 9.13
CA PHE A 33 -14.07 -18.40 8.88
C PHE A 33 -13.78 -19.50 9.90
N ILE A 34 -12.73 -19.34 10.72
CA ILE A 34 -12.35 -20.30 11.75
C ILE A 34 -13.03 -19.88 13.05
N SER A 35 -13.81 -20.78 13.65
CA SER A 35 -14.40 -20.58 14.97
C SER A 35 -13.30 -20.52 16.03
N GLY A 36 -13.51 -19.69 17.06
CA GLY A 36 -12.60 -19.61 18.19
C GLY A 36 -13.32 -19.37 19.51
N GLY A 37 -12.53 -19.12 20.56
CA GLY A 37 -13.06 -18.81 21.88
C GLY A 37 -13.74 -17.44 21.93
N SER A 38 -14.34 -17.13 23.08
CA SER A 38 -15.09 -15.88 23.33
C SER A 38 -14.31 -14.60 22.98
N VAL A 39 -13.01 -14.57 23.27
CA VAL A 39 -12.12 -13.44 22.94
C VAL A 39 -11.98 -13.25 21.42
N TRP A 40 -11.88 -14.36 20.67
CA TRP A 40 -11.73 -14.32 19.22
C TRP A 40 -13.00 -13.85 18.53
N GLU A 41 -14.15 -14.37 18.94
CA GLU A 41 -15.45 -13.94 18.39
C GLU A 41 -15.74 -12.47 18.75
N SER A 42 -15.45 -12.05 19.97
CA SER A 42 -15.59 -10.63 20.37
C SER A 42 -14.69 -9.70 19.55
N PHE A 43 -13.47 -10.16 19.22
CA PHE A 43 -12.56 -9.43 18.35
C PHE A 43 -13.08 -9.33 16.91
N LYS A 44 -13.61 -10.42 16.34
CA LYS A 44 -14.24 -10.42 15.02
C LYS A 44 -15.42 -9.45 14.99
N ASP A 45 -16.30 -9.50 15.98
CA ASP A 45 -17.45 -8.62 16.09
C ASP A 45 -17.03 -7.14 16.10
N GLY A 46 -15.99 -6.80 16.86
CA GLY A 46 -15.46 -5.42 16.87
C GLY A 46 -14.93 -4.96 15.52
N LEU A 47 -14.16 -5.82 14.82
CA LEU A 47 -13.60 -5.48 13.51
C LEU A 47 -14.65 -5.44 12.41
N LEU A 48 -15.52 -6.43 12.33
CA LEU A 48 -16.57 -6.53 11.31
C LEU A 48 -17.67 -5.51 11.53
N GLY A 49 -18.03 -5.23 12.78
CA GLY A 49 -18.98 -4.18 13.12
C GLY A 49 -18.49 -2.81 12.65
N ASN A 50 -17.19 -2.51 12.81
CA ASN A 50 -16.61 -1.26 12.31
C ASN A 50 -16.45 -1.24 10.78
N ALA A 51 -16.08 -2.36 10.15
CA ALA A 51 -15.76 -2.40 8.73
C ALA A 51 -16.98 -2.54 7.81
N LEU A 52 -17.98 -3.30 8.25
CA LEU A 52 -19.16 -3.72 7.47
C LEU A 52 -20.48 -3.55 8.22
N GLY A 53 -20.46 -3.28 9.53
CA GLY A 53 -21.69 -3.17 10.33
C GLY A 53 -22.35 -4.51 10.67
N ILE A 54 -21.60 -5.62 10.59
CA ILE A 54 -22.13 -6.98 10.76
C ILE A 54 -21.52 -7.67 11.98
N ARG A 55 -22.18 -8.72 12.46
CA ARG A 55 -21.63 -9.63 13.47
C ARG A 55 -20.76 -10.72 12.84
N ALA A 56 -19.89 -11.32 13.65
CA ALA A 56 -19.03 -12.44 13.26
C ALA A 56 -19.82 -13.62 12.69
N GLN A 57 -21.01 -13.88 13.24
CA GLN A 57 -21.90 -14.96 12.78
C GLN A 57 -22.47 -14.74 11.37
N GLU A 58 -22.52 -13.48 10.91
CA GLU A 58 -23.05 -13.09 9.60
C GLU A 58 -21.95 -13.07 8.53
N PHE A 59 -20.68 -13.23 8.93
CA PHE A 59 -19.55 -13.19 8.02
C PHE A 59 -19.57 -14.37 7.05
N ASN A 60 -19.43 -14.08 5.75
CA ASN A 60 -19.48 -15.08 4.70
C ASN A 60 -18.47 -14.73 3.58
N ALA A 61 -18.42 -15.55 2.53
CA ALA A 61 -17.52 -15.37 1.40
C ALA A 61 -17.75 -14.05 0.64
N GLU A 62 -18.98 -13.54 0.59
CA GLU A 62 -19.31 -12.26 -0.05
C GLU A 62 -18.73 -11.08 0.75
N HIS A 63 -18.92 -11.09 2.07
CA HIS A 63 -18.32 -10.10 2.97
C HIS A 63 -16.80 -10.09 2.88
N PHE A 64 -16.18 -11.27 2.82
CA PHE A 64 -14.74 -11.40 2.58
C PHE A 64 -14.35 -10.81 1.22
N GLY A 65 -15.08 -11.15 0.16
CA GLY A 65 -14.88 -10.60 -1.18
C GLY A 65 -14.97 -9.08 -1.22
N MET A 66 -15.93 -8.47 -0.52
CA MET A 66 -16.04 -7.02 -0.39
C MET A 66 -14.83 -6.40 0.32
N LEU A 67 -14.35 -7.01 1.41
CA LEU A 67 -13.16 -6.53 2.13
C LEU A 67 -11.91 -6.61 1.26
N VAL A 68 -11.70 -7.74 0.57
CA VAL A 68 -10.58 -7.91 -0.37
C VAL A 68 -10.68 -6.93 -1.53
N GLY A 69 -11.88 -6.75 -2.10
CA GLY A 69 -12.15 -5.79 -3.16
C GLY A 69 -11.78 -4.36 -2.78
N ARG A 70 -12.09 -3.94 -1.54
CA ARG A 70 -11.68 -2.62 -1.00
C ARG A 70 -10.16 -2.45 -0.89
N MET A 71 -9.41 -3.55 -0.73
CA MET A 71 -7.94 -3.52 -0.65
C MET A 71 -7.24 -3.58 -2.01
N PHE A 72 -7.95 -3.99 -3.07
CA PHE A 72 -7.36 -4.22 -4.39
C PHE A 72 -6.68 -2.99 -4.98
N ILE A 73 -7.38 -1.86 -5.07
CA ILE A 73 -6.83 -0.61 -5.63
C ILE A 73 -5.59 -0.14 -4.86
N PRO A 74 -5.63 -0.03 -3.50
CA PRO A 74 -4.44 0.27 -2.72
C PRO A 74 -3.24 -0.65 -2.99
N ILE A 75 -3.45 -1.96 -3.08
CA ILE A 75 -2.39 -2.94 -3.34
C ILE A 75 -1.76 -2.69 -4.71
N CYS A 76 -2.58 -2.49 -5.74
CA CYS A 76 -2.12 -2.20 -7.09
C CYS A 76 -1.25 -0.92 -7.14
N LEU A 77 -1.65 0.14 -6.43
CA LEU A 77 -0.89 1.39 -6.37
C LEU A 77 0.47 1.21 -5.66
N LEU A 78 0.54 0.40 -4.60
CA LEU A 78 1.81 0.04 -3.95
C LEU A 78 2.72 -0.76 -4.89
N LEU A 79 2.16 -1.73 -5.63
CA LEU A 79 2.90 -2.54 -6.60
C LEU A 79 3.45 -1.68 -7.76
N ILE A 80 2.61 -0.78 -8.30
CA ILE A 80 3.03 0.18 -9.33
C ILE A 80 4.15 1.08 -8.79
N SER A 81 4.05 1.53 -7.54
CA SER A 81 5.08 2.35 -6.90
C SER A 81 6.40 1.61 -6.77
N LEU A 82 6.37 0.37 -6.25
CA LEU A 82 7.55 -0.50 -6.12
C LEU A 82 8.20 -0.80 -7.48
N TRP A 83 7.38 -1.11 -8.49
CA TRP A 83 7.85 -1.35 -9.85
C TRP A 83 8.48 -0.09 -10.46
N SER A 84 7.82 1.06 -10.29
CA SER A 84 8.33 2.36 -10.76
C SER A 84 9.66 2.72 -10.12
N ILE A 85 9.84 2.45 -8.82
CA ILE A 85 11.12 2.64 -8.11
C ILE A 85 12.21 1.68 -8.65
N LYS A 86 11.86 0.45 -9.04
CA LYS A 86 12.82 -0.48 -9.66
C LYS A 86 13.21 -0.05 -11.07
N LYS A 87 12.26 0.50 -11.84
CA LYS A 87 12.43 0.95 -13.22
C LYS A 87 12.85 2.42 -13.37
N TYR A 88 13.05 3.15 -12.25
CA TYR A 88 13.41 4.56 -12.25
C TYR A 88 12.35 5.45 -12.92
N MET A 89 11.06 5.08 -12.83
CA MET A 89 9.96 5.82 -13.47
C MET A 89 9.37 6.86 -12.52
N PHE A 90 10.05 8.01 -12.40
CA PHE A 90 9.64 9.08 -11.46
C PHE A 90 8.19 9.55 -11.65
N LYS A 91 7.76 9.82 -12.89
CA LYS A 91 6.41 10.33 -13.18
C LYS A 91 5.33 9.34 -12.78
N THR A 92 5.54 8.05 -13.07
CA THR A 92 4.60 6.96 -12.71
C THR A 92 4.54 6.76 -11.21
N LEU A 93 5.68 6.82 -10.51
CA LEU A 93 5.73 6.77 -9.04
C LEU A 93 4.93 7.92 -8.43
N LEU A 94 5.14 9.15 -8.91
CA LEU A 94 4.44 10.34 -8.42
C LEU A 94 2.93 10.22 -8.65
N ALA A 95 2.51 9.81 -9.85
CA ALA A 95 1.10 9.61 -10.18
C ALA A 95 0.44 8.55 -9.28
N ALA A 96 1.12 7.43 -9.06
CA ALA A 96 0.62 6.37 -8.18
C ALA A 96 0.41 6.87 -6.74
N ILE A 97 1.36 7.63 -6.18
CA ILE A 97 1.24 8.21 -4.83
C ILE A 97 0.09 9.22 -4.75
N ILE A 98 -0.04 10.11 -5.74
CA ILE A 98 -1.11 11.11 -5.77
C ILE A 98 -2.48 10.43 -5.83
N ILE A 99 -2.65 9.46 -6.73
CA ILE A 99 -3.90 8.69 -6.81
C ILE A 99 -4.16 7.97 -5.48
N HIS A 100 -3.14 7.41 -4.85
CA HIS A 100 -3.29 6.72 -3.57
C HIS A 100 -3.75 7.65 -2.44
N ILE A 101 -3.25 8.89 -2.43
CA ILE A 101 -3.68 9.94 -1.50
C ILE A 101 -5.17 10.24 -1.69
N LEU A 102 -5.62 10.43 -2.93
CA LEU A 102 -7.03 10.73 -3.23
C LEU A 102 -7.97 9.64 -2.69
N PHE A 103 -7.60 8.37 -2.84
CA PHE A 103 -8.38 7.25 -2.30
C PHE A 103 -8.27 7.07 -0.78
N SER A 104 -7.31 7.73 -0.13
CA SER A 104 -7.03 7.53 1.30
C SER A 104 -7.35 8.76 2.16
N ILE A 105 -8.01 9.77 1.59
CA ILE A 105 -8.25 11.06 2.27
C ILE A 105 -9.09 10.92 3.54
N ALA A 106 -9.96 9.90 3.61
CA ALA A 106 -10.79 9.60 4.77
C ALA A 106 -10.04 8.83 5.88
N GLN A 107 -8.77 8.47 5.68
CA GLN A 107 -7.97 7.67 6.63
C GLN A 107 -6.76 8.47 7.11
N PRO A 108 -6.87 9.24 8.20
CA PRO A 108 -5.89 10.27 8.58
C PRO A 108 -4.48 9.70 8.79
N LEU A 109 -4.36 8.52 9.43
CA LEU A 109 -3.06 7.87 9.66
C LEU A 109 -2.40 7.44 8.34
N LYS A 110 -3.18 6.87 7.42
CA LYS A 110 -2.69 6.42 6.11
C LYS A 110 -2.33 7.61 5.21
N LEU A 111 -3.13 8.68 5.28
CA LEU A 111 -2.88 9.92 4.59
C LEU A 111 -1.54 10.54 5.01
N LEU A 112 -1.26 10.59 6.31
CA LEU A 112 0.01 11.09 6.84
C LEU A 112 1.20 10.33 6.25
N LEU A 113 1.14 9.00 6.25
CA LEU A 113 2.22 8.16 5.70
C LEU A 113 2.42 8.39 4.19
N LEU A 114 1.34 8.56 3.44
CA LEU A 114 1.40 8.84 2.00
C LEU A 114 1.95 10.24 1.70
N VAL A 115 1.62 11.24 2.52
CA VAL A 115 2.17 12.60 2.41
C VAL A 115 3.67 12.61 2.71
N VAL A 116 4.11 11.90 3.76
CA VAL A 116 5.54 11.73 4.04
C VAL A 116 6.25 11.05 2.86
N THR A 117 5.64 10.01 2.29
CA THR A 117 6.17 9.33 1.10
C THR A 117 6.30 10.29 -0.09
N LEU A 118 5.28 11.12 -0.32
CA LEU A 118 5.28 12.13 -1.38
C LEU A 118 6.42 13.13 -1.20
N ILE A 119 6.60 13.68 0.01
CA ILE A 119 7.69 14.61 0.33
C ILE A 119 9.05 13.95 0.03
N LEU A 120 9.26 12.72 0.48
CA LEU A 120 10.52 11.99 0.25
C LEU A 120 10.80 11.74 -1.23
N VAL A 121 9.77 11.49 -2.04
CA VAL A 121 9.90 11.34 -3.51
C VAL A 121 10.22 12.68 -4.17
N LEU A 122 9.64 13.79 -3.69
CA LEU A 122 9.86 15.12 -4.25
C LEU A 122 11.22 15.74 -3.87
N LEU A 123 11.93 15.18 -2.88
CA LEU A 123 13.29 15.63 -2.55
C LEU A 123 14.19 15.58 -3.80
N LYS A 124 14.97 16.65 -3.99
CA LYS A 124 15.85 16.84 -5.16
C LYS A 124 16.74 15.61 -5.42
N SER A 125 17.30 15.02 -4.36
CA SER A 125 18.14 13.82 -4.46
C SER A 125 17.38 12.60 -5.02
N SER A 126 16.14 12.37 -4.58
CA SER A 126 15.28 11.29 -5.09
C SER A 126 14.88 11.53 -6.54
N ARG A 127 14.49 12.77 -6.86
CA ARG A 127 14.06 13.16 -8.20
C ARG A 127 15.19 12.96 -9.20
N ASN A 128 16.39 13.41 -8.88
CA ASN A 128 17.54 13.29 -9.76
C ASN A 128 17.93 11.82 -9.97
N ASP A 129 18.03 11.02 -8.89
CA ASP A 129 18.34 9.57 -9.00
C ASP A 129 17.33 8.82 -9.89
N LEU A 130 16.04 9.11 -9.73
CA LEU A 130 14.99 8.45 -10.51
C LEU A 130 14.92 8.98 -11.96
N GLN A 131 15.16 10.27 -12.23
CA GLN A 131 15.06 10.82 -13.58
C GLN A 131 16.32 10.57 -14.43
N GLU A 132 17.50 10.79 -13.87
CA GLU A 132 18.78 10.76 -14.59
C GLU A 132 19.14 9.34 -15.03
N ILE A 133 18.93 8.34 -14.16
CA ILE A 133 19.17 6.93 -14.48
C ILE A 133 18.20 6.41 -15.54
N TYR A 134 16.97 6.93 -15.58
CA TYR A 134 16.00 6.55 -16.60
C TYR A 134 16.41 7.05 -17.98
N SER A 135 16.75 8.33 -18.11
CA SER A 135 17.17 8.94 -19.38
C SER A 135 18.40 8.25 -19.95
N TYR A 136 19.45 8.07 -19.13
CA TYR A 136 20.67 7.39 -19.54
C TYR A 136 20.42 5.97 -20.08
N ARG A 137 19.55 5.20 -19.40
CA ARG A 137 19.28 3.81 -19.79
C ARG A 137 18.50 3.72 -21.12
N HIS A 138 17.62 4.68 -21.40
CA HIS A 138 16.89 4.73 -22.68
C HIS A 138 17.79 5.15 -23.85
N GLU A 139 18.70 6.10 -23.65
CA GLU A 139 19.66 6.53 -24.66
C GLU A 139 20.66 5.43 -25.07
N THR A 140 21.06 4.56 -24.14
CA THR A 140 21.98 3.44 -24.43
C THR A 140 21.31 2.19 -25.05
N SER A 141 19.97 2.17 -25.14
CA SER A 141 19.20 1.03 -25.66
C SER A 141 18.67 1.22 -27.09
N THR A 142 18.97 2.37 -27.69
CA THR A 142 18.74 2.71 -29.10
C THR A 142 20.06 2.69 -29.86
#